data_AF-A0A3N0ZM74-F1
#
_entry.id   AF-A0A3N0ZM74-F1
#
_cell.length_a   1.000
_cell.length_b   1.000
_cell.length_c   1.000
_cell.angle_alpha   90.00
_cell.angle_beta   90.00
_cell.angle_gamma   90.00
#
_symmetry.space_group_name_H-M   'P 1'
#
loop_
_entity.id
_entity.type
_entity.pdbx_description
1 polymer ?
#
loop_
_entity_poly.entity_id
_entity_poly.type
_entity_poly.pdbx_seq_one_letter_code
_entity_poly.pdbx_strand_id
1 'polypeptide(L)'
;MKTRRWQVVITITLFFAFGSAFFLLFRYVEKNSTKFEQWIVSTYKSIFYKSENYSSKKEHCQDCHLVQGSFSSFHNPKVIGCSSCHLGEPLGEDKNTAHSGMVSTPGNLSIVDKTCGKVECHREIATRVSKSLMNTMSGVVSVDKFVFGELSKPEGLFDIKQIGHSPAGTHLRNLCASCHLGKDKTEPGAIDELSRGGGCSACHLFYDSVAMNELSSYKRMKNIVPRTHPEVSLKVPVQSCFGCHSRSGRISTNYIGLMETTLEELPRTHSQDFVKLMDGRIFVRVKPDVHYQKGMDCIDCHLSSEIMGDGNSYEHKEKQIKISCSDCHPSESPRSVDFDNLDEESKKIISLRGWYNLLKAKFVVAGKSGKPYSNVVMENGKIFVYKKGGNRTWVSPKQGQICLTSQKIHFTMDCKVCHTQWVPRCSSCHTSYDPNSVGWDNLLDNETNGGWKEIGGNFLATFPTLGNIQNGKETKISTFMPGMILEIDGSKFPSNGIAKTGRFFAPTFSHTISKVVLTCKECHLNPLVLGFGSGEFEFQKNGKKLKLEFHPTFASSQFDNLPLDAWIDFKRLRKGLSTRSDASSLQPKQIQRVLNIGTCFYCHNWSDSQSLNIFMTDYRRRMSSKCLQLDMK
;
A
#
# COMPACT_ATOMS: atom_id res chain seq x y z
N MET A 1 -31.73 8.56 68.28
CA MET A 1 -32.33 8.53 66.93
C MET A 1 -32.63 9.93 66.31
N LYS A 2 -31.99 11.03 66.76
CA LYS A 2 -32.18 12.38 66.13
C LYS A 2 -30.94 12.96 65.42
N THR A 3 -29.78 12.31 65.51
CA THR A 3 -28.51 12.81 64.93
C THR A 3 -28.11 12.21 63.58
N ARG A 4 -28.73 11.10 63.14
CA ARG A 4 -28.44 10.46 61.83
C ARG A 4 -29.24 11.03 60.64
N ARG A 5 -30.29 11.81 60.87
CA ARG A 5 -31.15 12.35 59.80
C ARG A 5 -30.58 13.61 59.12
N TRP A 6 -29.76 14.39 59.84
CA TRP A 6 -29.15 15.62 59.31
C TRP A 6 -27.89 15.35 58.46
N GLN A 7 -27.13 14.30 58.77
CA GLN A 7 -25.96 13.92 57.96
C GLN A 7 -26.32 13.41 56.56
N VAL A 8 -27.45 12.69 56.41
CA VAL A 8 -27.90 12.18 55.10
C VAL A 8 -28.41 13.32 54.20
N VAL A 9 -29.11 14.30 54.76
CA VAL A 9 -29.60 15.47 53.99
C VAL A 9 -28.43 16.35 53.54
N ILE A 10 -27.47 16.65 54.41
CA ILE A 10 -26.28 17.45 54.06
C ILE A 10 -25.41 16.75 53.00
N THR A 11 -25.27 15.41 53.06
CA THR A 11 -24.50 14.64 52.09
C THR A 11 -25.19 14.62 50.71
N ILE A 12 -26.52 14.51 50.65
CA ILE A 12 -27.28 14.53 49.39
C ILE A 12 -27.29 15.94 48.77
N THR A 13 -27.42 17.00 49.57
CA THR A 13 -27.39 18.38 49.08
C THR A 13 -25.99 18.77 48.57
N LEU A 14 -24.92 18.31 49.21
CA LEU A 14 -23.55 18.49 48.72
C LEU A 14 -23.27 17.68 47.45
N PHE A 15 -23.85 16.49 47.29
CA PHE A 15 -23.71 15.67 46.08
C PHE A 15 -24.41 16.29 44.86
N PHE A 16 -25.59 16.90 45.05
CA PHE A 16 -26.30 17.63 43.98
C PHE A 16 -25.64 18.97 43.64
N ALA A 17 -25.04 19.68 44.62
CA ALA A 17 -24.27 20.90 44.38
C ALA A 17 -22.95 20.62 43.64
N PHE A 18 -22.25 19.51 43.96
CA PHE A 18 -21.06 19.09 43.23
C PHE A 18 -21.39 18.55 41.82
N GLY A 19 -22.50 17.83 41.65
CA GLY A 19 -22.93 17.33 40.34
C GLY A 19 -23.32 18.45 39.37
N SER A 20 -24.00 19.49 39.85
CA SER A 20 -24.37 20.67 39.04
C SER A 20 -23.17 21.57 38.73
N ALA A 21 -22.24 21.74 39.68
CA ALA A 21 -20.96 22.41 39.43
C ALA A 21 -20.09 21.64 38.42
N PHE A 22 -20.04 20.31 38.49
CA PHE A 22 -19.28 19.48 37.55
C PHE A 22 -19.91 19.49 36.14
N PHE A 23 -21.24 19.49 36.02
CA PHE A 23 -21.94 19.59 34.74
C PHE A 23 -21.81 20.97 34.09
N LEU A 24 -21.79 22.04 34.91
CA LEU A 24 -21.51 23.40 34.45
C LEU A 24 -20.04 23.58 34.08
N LEU A 25 -19.10 22.97 34.82
CA LEU A 25 -17.67 22.95 34.48
C LEU A 25 -17.42 22.15 33.19
N PHE A 26 -18.11 21.02 33.01
CA PHE A 26 -18.02 20.20 31.80
C PHE A 26 -18.59 20.95 30.58
N ARG A 27 -19.75 21.61 30.72
CA ARG A 27 -20.29 22.49 29.67
C ARG A 27 -19.44 23.74 29.43
N TYR A 28 -18.78 24.26 30.46
CA TYR A 28 -17.85 25.39 30.32
C TYR A 28 -16.57 24.97 29.59
N VAL A 29 -16.02 23.78 29.87
CA VAL A 29 -14.86 23.20 29.18
C VAL A 29 -15.22 22.76 27.76
N GLU A 30 -16.42 22.24 27.51
CA GLU A 30 -16.91 21.89 26.18
C GLU A 30 -17.14 23.15 25.31
N LYS A 31 -17.66 24.23 25.92
CA LYS A 31 -17.88 25.53 25.25
C LYS A 31 -16.60 26.37 25.11
N ASN A 32 -15.58 26.13 25.92
CA ASN A 32 -14.27 26.81 25.86
C ASN A 32 -13.12 25.87 25.47
N SER A 33 -13.41 24.71 24.87
CA SER A 33 -12.42 23.71 24.45
C SER A 33 -11.36 24.33 23.54
N THR A 34 -11.78 25.24 22.66
CA THR A 34 -10.91 26.06 21.81
C THR A 34 -10.01 27.00 22.59
N LYS A 35 -10.45 27.58 23.71
CA LYS A 35 -9.59 28.43 24.56
C LYS A 35 -8.59 27.60 25.36
N PHE A 36 -8.98 26.41 25.80
CA PHE A 36 -8.09 25.48 26.50
C PHE A 36 -7.04 24.90 25.54
N GLU A 37 -7.43 24.53 24.32
CA GLU A 37 -6.49 24.16 23.25
C GLU A 37 -5.55 25.32 22.89
N GLN A 38 -6.06 26.54 22.78
CA GLN A 38 -5.23 27.74 22.56
C GLN A 38 -4.25 27.99 23.70
N TRP A 39 -4.65 27.76 24.95
CA TRP A 39 -3.78 27.89 26.12
C TRP A 39 -2.72 26.78 26.19
N ILE A 40 -3.06 25.53 25.84
CA ILE A 40 -2.07 24.46 25.70
C ILE A 40 -1.10 24.79 24.57
N VAL A 41 -1.58 25.26 23.42
CA VAL A 41 -0.74 25.68 22.29
C VAL A 41 0.17 26.87 22.67
N SER A 42 -0.33 27.83 23.44
CA SER A 42 0.48 28.97 23.89
C SER A 42 1.55 28.54 24.90
N THR A 43 1.21 27.61 25.80
CA THR A 43 2.13 27.05 26.80
C THR A 43 3.18 26.15 26.13
N TYR A 44 2.79 25.38 25.12
CA TYR A 44 3.72 24.59 24.29
C TYR A 44 4.65 25.49 23.48
N LYS A 45 4.15 26.61 22.92
CA LYS A 45 4.96 27.64 22.26
C LYS A 45 5.99 28.25 23.20
N SER A 46 5.61 28.57 24.44
CA SER A 46 6.55 29.21 25.40
C SER A 46 7.62 28.26 25.92
N ILE A 47 7.35 26.95 25.99
CA ILE A 47 8.29 25.97 26.54
C ILE A 47 9.25 25.42 25.46
N PHE A 48 8.80 25.26 24.22
CA PHE A 48 9.59 24.60 23.17
C PHE A 48 10.08 25.51 22.04
N TYR A 49 9.66 26.77 22.00
CA TYR A 49 10.07 27.73 20.97
C TYR A 49 10.58 29.03 21.61
N LYS A 50 11.90 29.17 21.75
CA LYS A 50 12.54 30.49 21.68
C LYS A 50 12.55 30.90 20.20
N SER A 51 11.43 31.39 19.68
CA SER A 51 11.44 32.11 18.39
C SER A 51 11.71 33.58 18.67
N GLU A 52 12.80 34.08 18.11
CA GLU A 52 12.94 35.49 17.73
C GLU A 52 11.71 35.95 16.93
N ASN A 53 11.36 37.22 17.11
CA ASN A 53 10.27 37.97 16.50
C ASN A 53 9.84 37.52 15.09
N TYR A 54 8.80 36.69 14.99
CA TYR A 54 8.02 36.57 13.75
C TYR A 54 6.83 37.55 13.84
N SER A 55 7.09 38.81 13.50
CA SER A 55 6.03 39.75 13.14
C SER A 55 5.36 39.21 11.89
N SER A 56 4.17 38.60 12.00
CA SER A 56 3.31 38.37 10.84
C SER A 56 2.95 39.75 10.27
N LYS A 57 3.73 40.24 9.31
CA LYS A 57 3.34 41.41 8.52
C LYS A 57 1.97 41.05 7.91
N LYS A 58 0.99 41.92 8.13
CA LYS A 58 -0.37 41.74 7.61
C LYS A 58 -0.28 41.65 6.07
N GLU A 59 -0.65 40.50 5.52
CA GLU A 59 -0.67 40.28 4.06
C GLU A 59 -1.97 40.83 3.47
N HIS A 60 -1.92 41.32 2.24
CA HIS A 60 -3.08 41.83 1.49
C HIS A 60 -3.89 40.73 0.78
N CYS A 61 -3.44 39.46 0.82
CA CYS A 61 -4.12 38.34 0.16
C CYS A 61 -5.60 38.22 0.58
N GLN A 62 -5.90 38.47 1.87
CA GLN A 62 -7.24 38.34 2.44
C GLN A 62 -8.16 39.52 2.09
N ASP A 63 -7.60 40.63 1.58
CA ASP A 63 -8.40 41.78 1.13
C ASP A 63 -9.16 41.45 -0.16
N CYS A 64 -8.61 40.55 -0.99
CA CYS A 64 -9.29 40.01 -2.18
C CYS A 64 -9.85 38.60 -1.97
N HIS A 65 -9.14 37.72 -1.24
CA HIS A 65 -9.52 36.33 -1.04
C HIS A 65 -10.16 36.11 0.34
N LEU A 66 -11.50 36.14 0.37
CA LEU A 66 -12.31 35.85 1.56
C LEU A 66 -12.40 34.35 1.86
N VAL A 67 -11.24 33.72 2.05
CA VAL A 67 -11.13 32.27 2.26
C VAL A 67 -11.63 31.90 3.65
N GLN A 68 -12.54 30.93 3.70
CA GLN A 68 -13.03 30.25 4.88
C GLN A 68 -12.55 28.79 4.84
N GLY A 69 -12.59 28.09 5.97
CA GLY A 69 -12.24 26.68 5.99
C GLY A 69 -11.78 26.17 7.35
N SER A 70 -11.76 24.86 7.47
CA SER A 70 -11.23 24.14 8.62
C SER A 70 -9.71 24.08 8.51
N PHE A 71 -9.03 25.19 8.79
CA PHE A 71 -7.57 25.18 8.90
C PHE A 71 -7.15 24.43 10.16
N SER A 72 -6.14 23.56 10.05
CA SER A 72 -5.48 23.04 11.24
C SER A 72 -4.76 24.18 11.97
N SER A 73 -4.65 24.07 13.30
CA SER A 73 -4.17 25.17 14.17
C SER A 73 -2.80 25.74 13.73
N PHE A 74 -1.92 24.89 13.21
CA PHE A 74 -0.56 25.26 12.78
C PHE A 74 -0.46 25.71 11.32
N HIS A 75 -1.47 25.46 10.49
CA HIS A 75 -1.52 25.88 9.07
C HIS A 75 -2.59 26.95 8.83
N ASN A 76 -3.06 27.61 9.89
CA ASN A 76 -4.00 28.70 9.76
C ASN A 76 -3.28 29.94 9.17
N PRO A 77 -3.79 30.55 8.08
CA PRO A 77 -3.20 31.75 7.50
C PRO A 77 -3.10 32.94 8.46
N LYS A 78 -3.91 32.97 9.53
CA LYS A 78 -3.79 33.96 10.61
C LYS A 78 -2.53 33.78 11.46
N VAL A 79 -1.91 32.60 11.40
CA VAL A 79 -0.70 32.25 12.15
C VAL A 79 0.55 32.34 11.28
N ILE A 80 0.51 31.79 10.06
CA ILE A 80 1.70 31.68 9.19
C ILE A 80 1.63 32.49 7.88
N GLY A 81 0.49 33.12 7.58
CA GLY A 81 0.27 33.81 6.29
C GLY A 81 -0.04 32.85 5.13
N CYS A 82 -0.68 33.38 4.09
CA CYS A 82 -0.93 32.68 2.83
C CYS A 82 0.37 32.51 2.03
N SER A 83 1.20 33.55 1.99
CA SER A 83 2.44 33.58 1.19
C SER A 83 3.50 32.57 1.66
N SER A 84 3.44 32.14 2.93
CA SER A 84 4.32 31.08 3.45
C SER A 84 4.16 29.76 2.70
N CYS A 85 2.95 29.47 2.22
CA CYS A 85 2.66 28.28 1.42
C CYS A 85 2.62 28.62 -0.06
N HIS A 86 1.82 29.62 -0.44
CA HIS A 86 1.53 29.93 -1.84
C HIS A 86 2.56 30.84 -2.50
N LEU A 87 3.57 31.32 -1.79
CA LEU A 87 4.51 32.34 -2.28
C LEU A 87 3.75 33.60 -2.71
N GLY A 88 4.23 34.32 -3.73
CA GLY A 88 3.66 35.60 -4.12
C GLY A 88 4.25 36.79 -3.35
N GLU A 89 3.78 37.99 -3.67
CA GLU A 89 4.14 39.22 -2.97
C GLU A 89 3.07 39.53 -1.91
N PRO A 90 3.34 39.28 -0.62
CA PRO A 90 2.34 39.42 0.45
C PRO A 90 1.80 40.84 0.61
N LEU A 91 2.55 41.85 0.16
CA LEU A 91 2.15 43.26 0.24
C LEU A 91 1.62 43.83 -1.09
N GLY A 92 1.43 42.98 -2.11
CA GLY A 92 0.85 43.43 -3.38
C GLY A 92 -0.62 43.81 -3.22
N GLU A 93 -1.00 45.00 -3.67
CA GLU A 93 -2.38 45.52 -3.58
C GLU A 93 -3.23 45.16 -4.82
N ASP A 94 -2.60 44.79 -5.92
CA ASP A 94 -3.26 44.37 -7.16
C ASP A 94 -2.93 42.91 -7.53
N LYS A 95 -3.79 42.33 -8.38
CA LYS A 95 -3.70 40.93 -8.82
C LYS A 95 -2.33 40.56 -9.40
N ASN A 96 -1.74 41.41 -10.22
CA ASN A 96 -0.51 41.06 -10.93
C ASN A 96 0.68 41.10 -9.98
N THR A 97 0.76 42.12 -9.14
CA THR A 97 1.82 42.26 -8.14
C THR A 97 1.71 41.14 -7.09
N ALA A 98 0.54 40.97 -6.47
CA ALA A 98 0.33 39.98 -5.41
C ALA A 98 0.61 38.54 -5.88
N HIS A 99 0.22 38.20 -7.11
CA HIS A 99 0.42 36.85 -7.65
C HIS A 99 1.79 36.63 -8.31
N SER A 100 2.67 37.63 -8.34
CA SER A 100 4.01 37.49 -8.93
C SER A 100 4.81 36.41 -8.19
N GLY A 101 5.14 35.31 -8.88
CA GLY A 101 5.85 34.16 -8.29
C GLY A 101 4.99 33.28 -7.37
N MET A 102 3.67 33.44 -7.36
CA MET A 102 2.75 32.59 -6.60
C MET A 102 2.66 31.18 -7.20
N VAL A 103 2.45 30.18 -6.35
CA VAL A 103 2.23 28.78 -6.72
C VAL A 103 0.88 28.27 -6.25
N SER A 104 0.17 27.58 -7.14
CA SER A 104 -1.15 26.99 -6.88
C SER A 104 -1.08 25.70 -6.08
N THR A 105 -0.04 24.88 -6.30
CA THR A 105 0.16 23.60 -5.62
C THR A 105 1.46 23.63 -4.82
N PRO A 106 1.44 24.12 -3.57
CA PRO A 106 2.66 24.30 -2.79
C PRO A 106 3.30 22.99 -2.36
N GLY A 107 2.60 21.85 -2.39
CA GLY A 107 3.17 20.55 -2.04
C GLY A 107 3.97 19.87 -3.14
N ASN A 108 4.02 20.41 -4.37
CA ASN A 108 4.82 19.86 -5.46
C ASN A 108 6.29 19.72 -5.04
N LEU A 109 6.92 18.56 -5.31
CA LEU A 109 8.30 18.32 -4.88
C LEU A 109 9.32 19.21 -5.61
N SER A 110 8.98 19.79 -6.76
CA SER A 110 9.82 20.77 -7.46
C SER A 110 9.97 22.11 -6.72
N ILE A 111 9.03 22.44 -5.83
CA ILE A 111 9.00 23.71 -5.11
C ILE A 111 8.98 23.54 -3.59
N VAL A 112 8.92 22.30 -3.09
CA VAL A 112 8.69 21.99 -1.68
C VAL A 112 9.71 22.64 -0.75
N ASP A 113 10.96 22.79 -1.18
CA ASP A 113 12.03 23.42 -0.39
C ASP A 113 11.75 24.91 -0.09
N LYS A 114 10.87 25.55 -0.87
CA LYS A 114 10.38 26.93 -0.65
C LYS A 114 9.03 26.99 0.05
N THR A 115 8.40 25.86 0.36
CA THR A 115 7.06 25.79 0.95
C THR A 115 7.06 24.89 2.18
N CYS A 116 6.59 23.64 2.08
CA CYS A 116 6.49 22.70 3.20
C CYS A 116 7.88 22.32 3.77
N GLY A 117 8.89 22.24 2.91
CA GLY A 117 10.26 21.80 3.20
C GLY A 117 11.22 22.90 3.66
N LYS A 118 10.72 24.11 3.93
CA LYS A 118 11.52 25.18 4.55
C LYS A 118 12.11 24.75 5.90
N VAL A 119 13.22 25.39 6.29
CA VAL A 119 13.99 25.05 7.51
C VAL A 119 13.12 25.11 8.76
N GLU A 120 12.21 26.08 8.82
CA GLU A 120 11.29 26.33 9.92
C GLU A 120 10.07 25.39 9.94
N CYS A 121 9.93 24.53 8.92
CA CYS A 121 8.76 23.70 8.68
C CYS A 121 9.09 22.20 8.71
N HIS A 122 9.10 21.53 7.55
CA HIS A 122 9.20 20.08 7.41
C HIS A 122 10.39 19.64 6.55
N ARG A 123 11.52 20.38 6.61
CA ARG A 123 12.74 20.12 5.82
C ARG A 123 13.22 18.66 5.86
N GLU A 124 13.27 18.07 7.05
CA GLU A 124 13.71 16.68 7.22
C GLU A 124 12.75 15.69 6.54
N ILE A 125 11.44 15.92 6.61
CA ILE A 125 10.44 15.08 5.94
C ILE A 125 10.58 15.24 4.42
N ALA A 126 10.70 16.46 3.91
CA ALA A 126 10.90 16.73 2.48
C ALA A 126 12.15 16.01 1.93
N THR A 127 13.25 16.04 2.68
CA THR A 127 14.51 15.35 2.33
C THR A 127 14.35 13.83 2.29
N ARG A 128 13.52 13.24 3.16
CA ARG A 128 13.25 11.79 3.15
C ARG A 128 12.32 11.40 1.99
N VAL A 129 11.30 12.21 1.74
CA VAL A 129 10.32 11.98 0.66
C VAL A 129 10.99 11.98 -0.71
N SER A 130 11.95 12.87 -0.95
CA SER A 130 12.69 12.93 -2.22
C SER A 130 13.50 11.65 -2.51
N LYS A 131 13.93 10.92 -1.48
CA LYS A 131 14.64 9.64 -1.62
C LYS A 131 13.72 8.41 -1.64
N SER A 132 12.44 8.59 -1.32
CA SER A 132 11.48 7.48 -1.19
C SER A 132 11.22 6.79 -2.54
N LEU A 133 10.89 5.49 -2.49
CA LEU A 133 10.50 4.72 -3.68
C LEU A 133 9.27 5.28 -4.40
N MET A 134 8.36 5.94 -3.70
CA MET A 134 7.22 6.60 -4.35
C MET A 134 7.66 7.81 -5.19
N ASN A 135 8.76 8.47 -4.85
CA ASN A 135 9.33 9.53 -5.68
C ASN A 135 10.23 8.99 -6.79
N THR A 136 11.14 8.07 -6.46
CA THR A 136 12.21 7.64 -7.37
C THR A 136 11.78 6.52 -8.33
N MET A 137 10.75 5.74 -7.97
CA MET A 137 10.35 4.49 -8.65
C MET A 137 11.52 3.52 -8.91
N SER A 138 12.58 3.56 -8.09
CA SER A 138 13.85 2.87 -8.37
C SER A 138 13.69 1.42 -8.82
N GLY A 139 12.87 0.64 -8.13
CA GLY A 139 12.67 -0.77 -8.44
C GLY A 139 11.86 -1.05 -9.70
N VAL A 140 11.00 -0.11 -10.11
CA VAL A 140 10.31 -0.18 -11.41
C VAL A 140 11.32 0.08 -12.51
N VAL A 141 12.12 1.14 -12.37
CA VAL A 141 13.17 1.49 -13.35
C VAL A 141 14.20 0.38 -13.50
N SER A 142 14.66 -0.22 -12.38
CA SER A 142 15.68 -1.27 -12.43
C SER A 142 15.17 -2.56 -13.08
N VAL A 143 13.93 -2.98 -12.77
CA VAL A 143 13.33 -4.18 -13.39
C VAL A 143 13.09 -3.95 -14.87
N ASP A 144 12.61 -2.77 -15.25
CA ASP A 144 12.35 -2.42 -16.64
C ASP A 144 13.65 -2.46 -17.46
N LYS A 145 14.68 -1.73 -17.02
CA LYS A 145 16.01 -1.76 -17.65
C LYS A 145 16.59 -3.19 -17.72
N PHE A 146 16.36 -4.03 -16.72
CA PHE A 146 16.78 -5.43 -16.75
C PHE A 146 16.06 -6.25 -17.83
N VAL A 147 14.73 -6.15 -17.95
CA VAL A 147 14.00 -6.90 -18.99
C VAL A 147 14.31 -6.40 -20.40
N PHE A 148 14.60 -5.11 -20.56
CA PHE A 148 15.16 -4.53 -21.78
C PHE A 148 16.66 -4.84 -21.98
N GLY A 149 17.34 -5.50 -21.04
CA GLY A 149 18.76 -5.86 -21.17
C GLY A 149 19.75 -4.71 -21.03
N GLU A 150 19.30 -3.56 -20.59
CA GLU A 150 20.16 -2.43 -20.22
C GLU A 150 20.86 -2.67 -18.87
N LEU A 151 20.39 -3.65 -18.09
CA LEU A 151 21.04 -4.14 -16.87
C LEU A 151 21.21 -5.66 -16.90
N SER A 152 22.27 -6.14 -16.25
CA SER A 152 22.54 -7.58 -16.09
C SER A 152 21.76 -8.24 -14.95
N LYS A 153 21.22 -7.45 -14.02
CA LYS A 153 20.43 -7.89 -12.86
C LYS A 153 19.28 -6.90 -12.58
N PRO A 154 18.19 -7.33 -11.93
CA PRO A 154 17.01 -6.48 -11.69
C PRO A 154 17.16 -5.48 -10.53
N GLU A 155 18.34 -5.41 -9.90
CA GLU A 155 18.64 -4.48 -8.81
C GLU A 155 19.47 -3.28 -9.26
N GLY A 156 19.07 -2.09 -8.81
CA GLY A 156 19.85 -0.87 -8.90
C GLY A 156 19.11 0.30 -8.27
N LEU A 157 19.86 1.36 -7.97
CA LEU A 157 19.31 2.63 -7.51
C LEU A 157 19.15 3.59 -8.69
N PHE A 158 17.93 4.06 -8.90
CA PHE A 158 17.56 4.96 -9.99
C PHE A 158 16.60 6.03 -9.49
N ASP A 159 16.48 7.09 -10.29
CA ASP A 159 15.47 8.12 -10.18
C ASP A 159 14.71 8.17 -11.50
N ILE A 160 13.38 8.03 -11.44
CA ILE A 160 12.48 8.11 -12.60
C ILE A 160 12.69 9.40 -13.41
N LYS A 161 13.08 10.51 -12.78
CA LYS A 161 13.36 11.77 -13.48
C LYS A 161 14.59 11.71 -14.38
N GLN A 162 15.46 10.71 -14.21
CA GLN A 162 16.78 10.61 -14.83
C GLN A 162 16.91 9.40 -15.78
N ILE A 163 15.81 8.84 -16.25
CA ILE A 163 15.79 7.59 -17.04
C ILE A 163 16.29 7.69 -18.48
N GLY A 164 16.50 8.91 -19.00
CA GLY A 164 16.94 9.14 -20.40
C GLY A 164 15.92 8.66 -21.44
N HIS A 165 16.39 8.38 -22.66
CA HIS A 165 15.56 7.97 -23.82
C HIS A 165 16.06 6.66 -24.47
N SER A 166 16.65 5.77 -23.67
CA SER A 166 16.94 4.40 -24.10
C SER A 166 15.62 3.63 -24.37
N PRO A 167 15.63 2.44 -24.99
CA PRO A 167 14.41 1.64 -25.16
C PRO A 167 13.56 1.53 -23.89
N ALA A 168 14.19 1.17 -22.76
CA ALA A 168 13.54 1.11 -21.44
C ALA A 168 13.11 2.50 -20.94
N GLY A 169 13.98 3.51 -21.07
CA GLY A 169 13.67 4.87 -20.64
C GLY A 169 12.46 5.47 -21.37
N THR A 170 12.38 5.27 -22.69
CA THR A 170 11.26 5.70 -23.52
C THR A 170 9.99 4.90 -23.23
N HIS A 171 10.11 3.58 -22.97
CA HIS A 171 8.98 2.76 -22.54
C HIS A 171 8.35 3.28 -21.24
N LEU A 172 9.18 3.52 -20.22
CA LEU A 172 8.74 4.10 -18.96
C LEU A 172 8.14 5.50 -19.15
N ARG A 173 8.75 6.36 -19.98
CA ARG A 173 8.19 7.67 -20.33
C ARG A 173 6.83 7.56 -20.99
N ASN A 174 6.63 6.59 -21.89
CA ASN A 174 5.36 6.41 -22.59
C ASN A 174 4.24 5.87 -21.71
N LEU A 175 4.54 4.96 -20.78
CA LEU A 175 3.50 4.16 -20.15
C LEU A 175 3.42 4.30 -18.62
N CYS A 176 4.51 4.65 -17.94
CA CYS A 176 4.62 4.46 -16.48
C CYS A 176 5.01 5.72 -15.69
N ALA A 177 5.74 6.66 -16.29
CA ALA A 177 6.37 7.77 -15.59
C ALA A 177 5.40 8.86 -15.09
N SER A 178 4.08 8.65 -15.18
CA SER A 178 3.08 9.52 -14.53
C SER A 178 2.77 9.13 -13.08
N CYS A 179 3.19 7.94 -12.62
CA CYS A 179 2.75 7.38 -11.34
C CYS A 179 3.70 7.62 -10.15
N HIS A 180 4.66 8.56 -10.26
CA HIS A 180 5.54 8.92 -9.15
C HIS A 180 5.08 10.16 -8.39
N LEU A 181 5.39 10.23 -7.10
CA LEU A 181 4.97 11.29 -6.19
C LEU A 181 5.53 12.67 -6.58
N GLY A 182 6.72 12.69 -7.20
CA GLY A 182 7.38 13.90 -7.67
C GLY A 182 6.90 14.41 -9.03
N LYS A 183 5.84 13.83 -9.60
CA LYS A 183 5.12 14.39 -10.73
C LYS A 183 4.36 15.62 -10.23
N ASP A 184 4.62 16.78 -10.82
CA ASP A 184 3.98 18.01 -10.39
C ASP A 184 2.51 18.04 -10.82
N LYS A 185 1.65 18.55 -9.94
CA LYS A 185 0.29 18.93 -10.32
C LYS A 185 0.31 20.37 -10.81
N THR A 186 -0.07 20.56 -12.06
CA THR A 186 -0.23 21.87 -12.70
C THR A 186 -1.57 22.53 -12.34
N GLU A 187 -2.59 21.73 -12.01
CA GLU A 187 -3.88 22.20 -11.50
C GLU A 187 -4.16 21.73 -10.07
N PRO A 188 -4.78 22.58 -9.23
CA PRO A 188 -5.19 22.20 -7.89
C PRO A 188 -6.36 21.19 -7.91
N GLY A 189 -6.40 20.34 -6.90
CA GLY A 189 -7.54 19.44 -6.65
C GLY A 189 -7.16 18.20 -5.87
N ALA A 190 -8.17 17.47 -5.40
CA ALA A 190 -7.95 16.19 -4.74
C ALA A 190 -7.33 15.16 -5.70
N ILE A 191 -6.75 14.11 -5.12
CA ILE A 191 -6.44 12.89 -5.85
C ILE A 191 -7.74 12.14 -6.12
N ASP A 192 -7.93 11.73 -7.36
CA ASP A 192 -9.04 10.90 -7.82
C ASP A 192 -8.49 9.79 -8.74
N GLU A 193 -9.33 9.15 -9.55
CA GLU A 193 -8.93 8.05 -10.42
C GLU A 193 -8.09 8.52 -11.62
N LEU A 194 -8.10 9.83 -11.93
CA LEU A 194 -7.37 10.45 -13.03
C LEU A 194 -6.19 11.31 -12.55
N SER A 195 -6.27 11.85 -11.33
CA SER A 195 -5.29 12.76 -10.75
C SER A 195 -4.24 12.02 -9.91
N ARG A 196 -2.98 12.38 -10.09
CA ARG A 196 -1.82 11.78 -9.40
C ARG A 196 -0.70 12.81 -9.26
N GLY A 197 0.34 12.47 -8.49
CA GLY A 197 1.43 13.39 -8.18
C GLY A 197 1.01 14.51 -7.21
N GLY A 198 1.84 15.54 -7.11
CA GLY A 198 1.58 16.69 -6.22
C GLY A 198 2.39 16.69 -4.92
N GLY A 199 3.39 15.80 -4.81
CA GLY A 199 4.26 15.72 -3.64
C GLY A 199 3.48 15.61 -2.32
N CYS A 200 3.75 16.52 -1.39
CA CYS A 200 3.09 16.56 -0.08
C CYS A 200 1.56 16.71 -0.21
N SER A 201 1.09 17.49 -1.19
CA SER A 201 -0.33 17.77 -1.41
C SER A 201 -1.11 16.56 -1.93
N ALA A 202 -0.44 15.52 -2.45
CA ALA A 202 -1.09 14.30 -2.91
C ALA A 202 -1.82 13.57 -1.76
N CYS A 203 -1.27 13.64 -0.55
CA CYS A 203 -1.78 12.92 0.61
C CYS A 203 -2.32 13.85 1.70
N HIS A 204 -1.67 15.00 1.92
CA HIS A 204 -1.96 15.86 3.07
C HIS A 204 -2.99 16.94 2.81
N LEU A 205 -3.58 17.01 1.61
CA LEU A 205 -4.63 17.98 1.29
C LEU A 205 -6.00 17.30 1.34
N PHE A 206 -6.72 17.48 2.45
CA PHE A 206 -8.02 16.86 2.68
C PHE A 206 -9.16 17.79 2.22
N TYR A 207 -9.94 17.31 1.26
CA TYR A 207 -11.12 18.00 0.75
C TYR A 207 -12.36 17.44 1.45
N ASP A 208 -13.00 18.23 2.31
CA ASP A 208 -14.32 17.91 2.82
C ASP A 208 -15.39 18.10 1.71
N SER A 209 -16.65 17.75 2.02
CA SER A 209 -17.73 17.84 1.03
C SER A 209 -17.95 19.26 0.49
N VAL A 210 -17.70 20.30 1.29
CA VAL A 210 -17.90 21.70 0.88
C VAL A 210 -16.77 22.12 -0.05
N ALA A 211 -15.51 21.91 0.35
CA ALA A 211 -14.34 22.19 -0.47
C ALA A 211 -14.39 21.43 -1.80
N MET A 212 -14.85 20.19 -1.79
CA MET A 212 -14.95 19.37 -2.99
C MET A 212 -16.05 19.88 -3.94
N ASN A 213 -17.21 20.26 -3.43
CA ASN A 213 -18.30 20.83 -4.24
C ASN A 213 -17.94 22.18 -4.88
N GLU A 214 -17.26 23.05 -4.13
CA GLU A 214 -16.76 24.32 -4.65
C GLU A 214 -15.68 24.11 -5.70
N LEU A 215 -14.73 23.19 -5.47
CA LEU A 215 -13.71 22.81 -6.45
C LEU A 215 -14.35 22.29 -7.74
N SER A 216 -15.35 21.41 -7.66
CA SER A 216 -16.08 20.91 -8.83
C SER A 216 -16.78 22.05 -9.60
N SER A 217 -17.34 23.02 -8.88
CA SER A 217 -18.00 24.19 -9.48
C SER A 217 -16.99 25.10 -10.18
N TYR A 218 -15.84 25.35 -9.55
CA TYR A 218 -14.73 26.09 -10.14
C TYR A 218 -14.19 25.41 -11.40
N LYS A 219 -13.99 24.08 -11.37
CA LYS A 219 -13.51 23.33 -12.54
C LYS A 219 -14.46 23.44 -13.74
N ARG A 220 -15.78 23.52 -13.53
CA ARG A 220 -16.78 23.66 -14.60
C ARG A 220 -16.88 25.08 -15.17
N MET A 221 -16.89 26.09 -14.31
CA MET A 221 -17.23 27.46 -14.73
C MET A 221 -16.01 28.40 -14.84
N LYS A 222 -14.89 28.07 -14.17
CA LYS A 222 -13.62 28.81 -14.11
C LYS A 222 -13.73 30.30 -13.70
N ASN A 223 -14.91 30.78 -13.31
CA ASN A 223 -15.19 32.18 -12.95
C ASN A 223 -15.54 32.37 -11.46
N ILE A 224 -15.85 31.32 -10.71
CA ILE A 224 -16.13 31.38 -9.26
C ILE A 224 -14.96 30.74 -8.51
N VAL A 225 -14.13 31.58 -7.89
CA VAL A 225 -13.01 31.12 -7.06
C VAL A 225 -13.55 30.42 -5.80
N PRO A 226 -13.08 29.20 -5.46
CA PRO A 226 -13.46 28.54 -4.22
C PRO A 226 -13.16 29.43 -3.01
N ARG A 227 -14.11 29.53 -2.09
CA ARG A 227 -13.95 30.22 -0.82
C ARG A 227 -13.52 29.27 0.29
N THR A 228 -13.76 27.98 0.12
CA THR A 228 -13.39 26.96 1.10
C THR A 228 -12.03 26.36 0.77
N HIS A 229 -11.04 26.56 1.64
CA HIS A 229 -9.72 25.97 1.49
C HIS A 229 -9.69 24.52 2.04
N PRO A 230 -9.08 23.55 1.32
CA PRO A 230 -8.91 22.19 1.83
C PRO A 230 -7.95 22.14 3.03
N GLU A 231 -8.17 21.23 3.98
CA GLU A 231 -7.37 21.14 5.20
C GLU A 231 -6.00 20.51 4.92
N VAL A 232 -4.89 21.17 5.30
CA VAL A 232 -3.60 20.47 5.43
C VAL A 232 -3.65 19.59 6.67
N SER A 233 -3.79 18.28 6.43
CA SER A 233 -4.26 17.33 7.45
C SER A 233 -3.46 16.03 7.48
N LEU A 234 -3.55 15.36 8.64
CA LEU A 234 -3.14 13.95 8.82
C LEU A 234 -4.30 12.97 8.53
N LYS A 235 -5.46 13.47 8.08
CA LYS A 235 -6.57 12.67 7.54
C LYS A 235 -6.26 12.33 6.08
N VAL A 236 -5.65 11.18 5.84
CA VAL A 236 -5.32 10.70 4.49
C VAL A 236 -6.29 9.59 4.11
N PRO A 237 -7.28 9.86 3.23
CA PRO A 237 -8.23 8.84 2.80
C PRO A 237 -7.57 7.83 1.85
N VAL A 238 -8.18 6.64 1.71
CA VAL A 238 -7.74 5.61 0.75
C VAL A 238 -7.62 6.14 -0.69
N GLN A 239 -8.41 7.17 -1.04
CA GLN A 239 -8.39 7.78 -2.38
C GLN A 239 -7.04 8.40 -2.73
N SER A 240 -6.32 8.97 -1.75
CA SER A 240 -4.97 9.50 -1.96
C SER A 240 -3.99 8.42 -2.44
N CYS A 241 -4.19 7.16 -2.00
CA CYS A 241 -3.41 6.03 -2.50
C CYS A 241 -3.94 5.54 -3.85
N PHE A 242 -5.27 5.55 -4.04
CA PHE A 242 -5.94 5.02 -5.23
C PHE A 242 -5.46 5.64 -6.55
N GLY A 243 -5.23 6.96 -6.60
CA GLY A 243 -4.82 7.65 -7.84
C GLY A 243 -3.54 7.12 -8.49
N CYS A 244 -2.62 6.53 -7.69
CA CYS A 244 -1.41 5.87 -8.20
C CYS A 244 -1.51 4.33 -8.10
N HIS A 245 -2.06 3.80 -7.01
CA HIS A 245 -2.04 2.37 -6.71
C HIS A 245 -3.20 1.56 -7.31
N SER A 246 -4.05 2.17 -8.15
CA SER A 246 -5.10 1.49 -8.94
C SER A 246 -4.64 0.96 -10.31
N ARG A 247 -3.36 1.19 -10.67
CA ARG A 247 -2.70 0.72 -11.90
C ARG A 247 -1.61 -0.29 -11.56
N SER A 248 -0.78 -0.69 -12.52
CA SER A 248 0.40 -1.59 -12.35
C SER A 248 0.15 -2.74 -11.36
N GLY A 249 0.59 -2.60 -10.10
CA GLY A 249 0.42 -3.61 -9.05
C GLY A 249 -1.00 -3.78 -8.49
N ARG A 250 -1.96 -2.93 -8.91
CA ARG A 250 -3.39 -2.96 -8.55
C ARG A 250 -3.64 -3.01 -7.05
N ILE A 251 -2.75 -2.41 -6.26
CA ILE A 251 -2.76 -2.53 -4.80
C ILE A 251 -4.06 -2.01 -4.20
N SER A 252 -4.49 -0.82 -4.60
CA SER A 252 -5.73 -0.23 -4.07
C SER A 252 -6.96 -0.99 -4.52
N THR A 253 -7.00 -1.42 -5.79
CA THR A 253 -8.15 -2.17 -6.34
C THR A 253 -8.25 -3.55 -5.71
N ASN A 254 -7.12 -4.26 -5.52
CA ASN A 254 -7.11 -5.55 -4.82
C ASN A 254 -7.59 -5.41 -3.38
N TYR A 255 -7.11 -4.40 -2.65
CA TYR A 255 -7.48 -4.16 -1.25
C TYR A 255 -8.99 -4.01 -1.08
N ILE A 256 -9.64 -3.30 -2.01
CA ILE A 256 -11.09 -3.07 -2.00
C ILE A 256 -11.89 -4.15 -2.77
N GLY A 257 -11.23 -5.20 -3.27
CA GLY A 257 -11.90 -6.34 -3.91
C GLY A 257 -12.35 -6.08 -5.35
N LEU A 258 -11.52 -5.43 -6.15
CA LEU A 258 -11.74 -5.16 -7.57
C LEU A 258 -10.61 -5.74 -8.42
N MET A 259 -10.96 -6.58 -9.39
CA MET A 259 -10.03 -7.13 -10.38
C MET A 259 -10.32 -6.52 -11.75
N GLU A 260 -9.28 -6.03 -12.43
CA GLU A 260 -9.42 -5.45 -13.77
C GLU A 260 -9.82 -6.51 -14.79
N THR A 261 -10.66 -6.13 -15.76
CA THR A 261 -11.10 -6.99 -16.87
C THR A 261 -10.57 -6.45 -18.20
N THR A 262 -10.72 -7.24 -19.26
CA THR A 262 -10.43 -6.83 -20.64
C THR A 262 -11.66 -6.26 -21.35
N LEU A 263 -12.74 -5.96 -20.60
CA LEU A 263 -13.98 -5.46 -21.18
C LEU A 263 -13.87 -3.97 -21.53
N GLU A 264 -14.38 -3.60 -22.70
CA GLU A 264 -14.47 -2.21 -23.15
C GLU A 264 -15.78 -1.54 -22.67
N GLU A 265 -16.84 -2.33 -22.52
CA GLU A 265 -18.16 -1.89 -22.10
C GLU A 265 -18.71 -2.73 -20.94
N LEU A 266 -19.56 -2.10 -20.12
CA LEU A 266 -20.21 -2.79 -19.02
C LEU A 266 -21.16 -3.85 -19.59
N PRO A 267 -21.12 -5.09 -19.08
CA PRO A 267 -22.06 -6.12 -19.51
C PRO A 267 -23.51 -5.69 -19.28
N ARG A 268 -24.39 -5.96 -20.25
CA ARG A 268 -25.84 -5.67 -20.13
C ARG A 268 -26.50 -6.52 -19.03
N THR A 269 -25.98 -7.72 -18.81
CA THR A 269 -26.40 -8.65 -17.77
C THR A 269 -25.40 -8.61 -16.62
N HIS A 270 -25.87 -8.73 -15.37
CA HIS A 270 -25.00 -8.72 -14.17
C HIS A 270 -24.13 -7.45 -14.01
N SER A 271 -24.56 -6.29 -14.52
CA SER A 271 -23.78 -5.04 -14.47
C SER A 271 -23.41 -4.61 -13.04
N GLN A 272 -24.19 -5.01 -12.02
CA GLN A 272 -23.91 -4.74 -10.61
C GLN A 272 -22.60 -5.38 -10.09
N ASP A 273 -22.15 -6.45 -10.74
CA ASP A 273 -20.91 -7.16 -10.40
C ASP A 273 -19.68 -6.42 -10.93
N PHE A 274 -19.87 -5.36 -11.73
CA PHE A 274 -18.81 -4.58 -12.34
C PHE A 274 -18.78 -3.14 -11.82
N VAL A 275 -17.61 -2.51 -11.97
CA VAL A 275 -17.36 -1.10 -11.68
C VAL A 275 -16.58 -0.52 -12.85
N LYS A 276 -17.06 0.59 -13.41
CA LYS A 276 -16.32 1.36 -14.43
C LYS A 276 -15.65 2.54 -13.75
N LEU A 277 -14.33 2.65 -13.91
CA LEU A 277 -13.55 3.79 -13.41
C LEU A 277 -13.68 5.00 -14.35
N MET A 278 -13.29 6.18 -13.88
CA MET A 278 -13.28 7.44 -14.64
C MET A 278 -12.39 7.37 -15.88
N ASP A 279 -11.34 6.54 -15.87
CA ASP A 279 -10.48 6.29 -17.04
C ASP A 279 -11.05 5.25 -18.01
N GLY A 280 -12.28 4.79 -17.78
CA GLY A 280 -13.00 3.87 -18.65
C GLY A 280 -12.73 2.40 -18.38
N ARG A 281 -11.69 2.05 -17.62
CA ARG A 281 -11.39 0.65 -17.29
C ARG A 281 -12.51 0.01 -16.49
N ILE A 282 -12.76 -1.26 -16.77
CA ILE A 282 -13.82 -2.04 -16.13
C ILE A 282 -13.19 -3.05 -15.17
N PHE A 283 -13.77 -3.12 -13.98
CA PHE A 283 -13.37 -4.03 -12.93
C PHE A 283 -14.54 -4.93 -12.57
N VAL A 284 -14.26 -6.19 -12.25
CA VAL A 284 -15.21 -7.11 -11.64
C VAL A 284 -14.99 -7.16 -10.13
N ARG A 285 -16.08 -7.24 -9.37
CA ARG A 285 -16.05 -7.41 -7.92
C ARG A 285 -15.58 -8.82 -7.57
N VAL A 286 -14.58 -8.87 -6.71
CA VAL A 286 -14.02 -10.09 -6.11
C VAL A 286 -13.97 -9.91 -4.59
N LYS A 287 -13.48 -10.90 -3.85
CA LYS A 287 -13.44 -10.79 -2.39
C LYS A 287 -12.37 -9.77 -1.95
N PRO A 288 -12.74 -8.71 -1.20
CA PRO A 288 -11.80 -7.73 -0.68
C PRO A 288 -10.97 -8.25 0.49
N ASP A 289 -9.96 -7.48 0.88
CA ASP A 289 -9.16 -7.72 2.08
C ASP A 289 -10.02 -7.62 3.35
N VAL A 290 -9.77 -8.51 4.32
CA VAL A 290 -10.48 -8.52 5.60
C VAL A 290 -10.29 -7.22 6.38
N HIS A 291 -9.13 -6.55 6.27
CA HIS A 291 -8.86 -5.29 6.96
C HIS A 291 -9.66 -4.15 6.33
N TYR A 292 -9.77 -4.12 5.00
CA TYR A 292 -10.64 -3.18 4.30
C TYR A 292 -12.11 -3.39 4.69
N GLN A 293 -12.57 -4.65 4.73
CA GLN A 293 -13.93 -4.98 5.21
C GLN A 293 -14.19 -4.52 6.65
N LYS A 294 -13.14 -4.41 7.46
CA LYS A 294 -13.22 -3.87 8.83
C LYS A 294 -13.12 -2.35 8.89
N GLY A 295 -12.97 -1.67 7.76
CA GLY A 295 -12.95 -0.21 7.63
C GLY A 295 -11.59 0.43 7.86
N MET A 296 -10.49 -0.33 7.74
CA MET A 296 -9.13 0.19 7.79
C MET A 296 -8.76 0.85 6.46
N ASP A 297 -8.02 1.95 6.53
CA ASP A 297 -7.37 2.61 5.40
C ASP A 297 -5.90 2.20 5.31
N CYS A 298 -5.23 2.48 4.18
CA CYS A 298 -3.83 2.11 3.96
C CYS A 298 -2.90 2.59 5.09
N ILE A 299 -3.13 3.81 5.58
CA ILE A 299 -2.33 4.43 6.62
C ILE A 299 -2.51 3.77 7.98
N ASP A 300 -3.59 3.03 8.24
CA ASP A 300 -3.82 2.40 9.55
C ASP A 300 -2.80 1.29 9.82
N CYS A 301 -2.30 0.66 8.76
CA CYS A 301 -1.20 -0.30 8.81
C CYS A 301 0.16 0.40 8.66
N HIS A 302 0.33 1.22 7.62
CA HIS A 302 1.64 1.74 7.23
C HIS A 302 2.16 2.87 8.13
N LEU A 303 3.47 2.84 8.42
CA LEU A 303 4.15 3.87 9.21
C LEU A 303 4.49 5.09 8.34
N SER A 304 4.63 6.26 8.98
CA SER A 304 5.10 7.47 8.32
C SER A 304 6.46 7.26 7.65
N SER A 305 7.38 6.56 8.34
CA SER A 305 8.71 6.25 7.80
C SER A 305 8.74 5.18 6.70
N GLU A 306 7.62 4.49 6.42
CA GLU A 306 7.47 3.66 5.22
C GLU A 306 6.92 4.49 4.07
N ILE A 307 5.91 5.33 4.32
CA ILE A 307 5.24 6.10 3.27
C ILE A 307 6.13 7.28 2.84
N MET A 308 6.53 8.13 3.78
CA MET A 308 7.37 9.32 3.53
C MET A 308 8.86 8.99 3.46
N GLY A 309 9.23 7.72 3.64
CA GLY A 309 10.62 7.26 3.69
C GLY A 309 11.31 7.52 5.03
N ASP A 310 12.47 6.91 5.21
CA ASP A 310 13.32 7.06 6.40
C ASP A 310 14.68 7.69 6.11
N GLY A 311 14.85 8.23 4.90
CA GLY A 311 16.07 8.89 4.45
C GLY A 311 17.04 7.98 3.70
N ASN A 312 16.80 6.67 3.72
CA ASN A 312 17.54 5.71 2.91
C ASN A 312 16.94 5.57 1.51
N SER A 313 17.78 5.23 0.54
CA SER A 313 17.35 4.81 -0.79
C SER A 313 17.23 3.29 -0.82
N TYR A 314 16.16 2.79 -1.42
CA TYR A 314 15.91 1.37 -1.56
C TYR A 314 15.78 0.98 -3.02
N GLU A 315 16.34 -0.16 -3.39
CA GLU A 315 16.18 -0.71 -4.74
C GLU A 315 14.76 -1.19 -4.96
N HIS A 316 14.13 -1.81 -3.95
CA HIS A 316 12.79 -2.41 -4.06
C HIS A 316 11.94 -2.24 -2.80
N LYS A 317 10.62 -2.22 -2.98
CA LYS A 317 9.64 -1.88 -1.92
C LYS A 317 9.74 -2.76 -0.67
N GLU A 318 10.00 -4.05 -0.84
CA GLU A 318 10.12 -5.01 0.26
C GLU A 318 11.29 -4.70 1.20
N LYS A 319 12.29 -3.94 0.75
CA LYS A 319 13.41 -3.47 1.58
C LYS A 319 13.03 -2.24 2.44
N GLN A 320 12.02 -1.48 2.03
CA GLN A 320 11.52 -0.30 2.74
C GLN A 320 10.40 -0.64 3.75
N ILE A 321 9.71 -1.78 3.57
CA ILE A 321 8.60 -2.21 4.43
C ILE A 321 9.10 -2.65 5.81
N LYS A 322 8.51 -2.05 6.83
CA LYS A 322 8.77 -2.23 8.27
C LYS A 322 7.67 -3.02 8.95
N ILE A 323 6.43 -2.91 8.48
CA ILE A 323 5.29 -3.62 9.09
C ILE A 323 5.39 -5.13 8.89
N SER A 324 4.83 -5.86 9.85
CA SER A 324 4.62 -7.30 9.75
C SER A 324 3.28 -7.70 10.38
N CYS A 325 2.71 -8.82 9.91
CA CYS A 325 1.46 -9.34 10.44
C CYS A 325 1.59 -9.66 11.94
N SER A 326 2.76 -10.15 12.36
CA SER A 326 3.07 -10.53 13.75
C SER A 326 3.11 -9.37 14.72
N ASP A 327 3.27 -8.12 14.25
CA ASP A 327 3.26 -6.95 15.13
C ASP A 327 1.87 -6.76 15.77
N CYS A 328 0.80 -6.95 14.99
CA CYS A 328 -0.59 -6.84 15.45
C CYS A 328 -1.23 -8.20 15.77
N HIS A 329 -0.78 -9.27 15.12
CA HIS A 329 -1.23 -10.65 15.33
C HIS A 329 -0.08 -11.53 15.84
N PRO A 330 0.43 -11.27 17.05
CA PRO A 330 1.55 -12.04 17.58
C PRO A 330 1.10 -13.42 18.07
N SER A 331 2.04 -14.35 18.10
CA SER A 331 1.92 -15.61 18.85
C SER A 331 1.95 -15.36 20.36
N GLU A 332 2.81 -14.44 20.80
CA GLU A 332 2.97 -14.04 22.20
C GLU A 332 2.62 -12.56 22.42
N SER A 333 3.10 -11.93 23.49
CA SER A 333 2.97 -10.48 23.63
C SER A 333 3.99 -9.77 22.73
N PRO A 334 3.60 -8.79 21.92
CA PRO A 334 4.52 -8.06 21.05
C PRO A 334 5.43 -7.16 21.89
N ARG A 335 6.58 -6.78 21.31
CA ARG A 335 7.43 -5.74 21.89
C ARG A 335 6.64 -4.42 21.94
N SER A 336 6.71 -3.74 23.08
CA SER A 336 6.07 -2.44 23.26
C SER A 336 6.91 -1.49 24.11
N VAL A 337 6.69 -0.18 23.96
CA VAL A 337 7.36 0.88 24.73
C VAL A 337 6.34 1.88 25.27
N ASP A 338 6.64 2.50 26.41
CA ASP A 338 5.81 3.57 26.97
C ASP A 338 5.91 4.86 26.13
N PHE A 339 4.93 5.76 26.26
CA PHE A 339 4.86 7.02 25.50
C PHE A 339 6.15 7.85 25.59
N ASP A 340 6.73 7.97 26.78
CA ASP A 340 7.93 8.79 27.01
C ASP A 340 9.16 8.30 26.22
N ASN A 341 9.18 7.00 25.90
CA ASN A 341 10.24 6.34 25.15
C ASN A 341 9.99 6.28 23.64
N LEU A 342 8.90 6.88 23.15
CA LEU A 342 8.66 7.03 21.72
C LEU A 342 9.65 8.00 21.07
N ASP A 343 9.85 7.85 19.77
CA ASP A 343 10.53 8.88 18.97
C ASP A 343 9.67 10.15 18.84
N GLU A 344 10.33 11.29 18.62
CA GLU A 344 9.67 12.60 18.57
C GLU A 344 8.64 12.72 17.44
N GLU A 345 8.83 12.04 16.31
CA GLU A 345 7.86 12.04 15.22
C GLU A 345 6.57 11.32 15.65
N SER A 346 6.70 10.15 16.29
CA SER A 346 5.57 9.41 16.83
C SER A 346 4.80 10.20 17.90
N LYS A 347 5.52 10.83 18.85
CA LYS A 347 4.90 11.71 19.87
C LYS A 347 4.12 12.84 19.21
N LYS A 348 4.73 13.52 18.24
CA LYS A 348 4.11 14.62 17.50
C LYS A 348 2.84 14.16 16.76
N ILE A 349 2.86 13.00 16.11
CA ILE A 349 1.68 12.45 15.43
C ILE A 349 0.54 12.19 16.42
N ILE A 350 0.83 11.62 17.59
CA ILE A 350 -0.18 11.34 18.63
C ILE A 350 -0.80 12.65 19.14
N SER A 351 0.03 13.65 19.45
CA SER A 351 -0.43 14.97 19.91
C SER A 351 -1.26 15.70 18.85
N LEU A 352 -0.82 15.69 17.58
CA LEU A 352 -1.57 16.31 16.48
C LEU A 352 -2.93 15.64 16.21
N ARG A 353 -3.11 14.40 16.64
CA ARG A 353 -4.39 13.68 16.58
C ARG A 353 -5.26 13.88 17.83
N GLY A 354 -4.77 14.59 18.84
CA GLY A 354 -5.47 14.80 20.10
C GLY A 354 -5.64 13.53 20.94
N TRP A 355 -4.81 12.51 20.71
CA TRP A 355 -4.89 11.21 21.40
C TRP A 355 -4.23 11.23 22.78
N TYR A 356 -4.55 12.24 23.59
CA TYR A 356 -4.00 12.43 24.93
C TYR A 356 -4.42 11.33 25.92
N ASN A 357 -5.50 10.60 25.61
CA ASN A 357 -5.90 9.42 26.35
C ASN A 357 -4.89 8.26 26.23
N LEU A 358 -4.04 8.25 25.21
CA LEU A 358 -3.05 7.20 24.96
C LEU A 358 -1.69 7.46 25.62
N LEU A 359 -1.51 8.59 26.32
CA LEU A 359 -0.23 8.94 26.95
C LEU A 359 0.23 7.94 28.02
N LYS A 360 -0.69 7.15 28.58
CA LYS A 360 -0.40 6.10 29.57
C LYS A 360 -0.34 4.69 28.96
N ALA A 361 -0.55 4.57 27.65
CA ALA A 361 -0.57 3.28 26.97
C ALA A 361 0.84 2.83 26.57
N LYS A 362 0.99 1.52 26.31
CA LYS A 362 2.21 0.94 25.73
C LYS A 362 2.03 0.80 24.24
N PHE A 363 2.91 1.40 23.44
CA PHE A 363 2.84 1.37 21.98
C PHE A 363 3.60 0.18 21.43
N VAL A 364 2.98 -0.55 20.50
CA VAL A 364 3.60 -1.69 19.83
C VAL A 364 4.76 -1.20 18.94
N VAL A 365 5.84 -1.98 18.90
CA VAL A 365 7.04 -1.69 18.10
C VAL A 365 7.14 -2.67 16.95
N ALA A 366 7.29 -2.15 15.72
CA ALA A 366 7.47 -2.95 14.52
C ALA A 366 8.77 -3.76 14.60
N GLY A 367 8.68 -5.08 14.63
CA GLY A 367 9.81 -5.96 14.91
C GLY A 367 10.98 -5.80 13.93
N LYS A 368 10.70 -5.55 12.65
CA LYS A 368 11.73 -5.42 11.60
C LYS A 368 12.60 -4.16 11.73
N SER A 369 12.06 -3.08 12.31
CA SER A 369 12.71 -1.76 12.28
C SER A 369 12.96 -1.15 13.65
N GLY A 370 12.31 -1.67 14.69
CA GLY A 370 12.31 -1.04 16.01
C GLY A 370 11.52 0.27 16.09
N LYS A 371 10.81 0.67 15.02
CA LYS A 371 9.98 1.88 15.03
C LYS A 371 8.61 1.60 15.65
N PRO A 372 8.11 2.47 16.55
CA PRO A 372 6.80 2.29 17.15
C PRO A 372 5.67 2.62 16.17
N TYR A 373 4.54 1.96 16.36
CA TYR A 373 3.27 2.36 15.75
C TYR A 373 2.66 3.49 16.57
N SER A 374 2.24 4.58 15.93
CA SER A 374 1.55 5.68 16.62
C SER A 374 0.09 5.37 16.98
N ASN A 375 -0.47 4.29 16.45
CA ASN A 375 -1.90 3.94 16.57
C ASN A 375 -2.14 2.51 17.06
N VAL A 376 -1.10 1.74 17.41
CA VAL A 376 -1.24 0.37 17.90
C VAL A 376 -0.71 0.31 19.32
N VAL A 377 -1.59 0.02 20.27
CA VAL A 377 -1.26 0.03 21.70
C VAL A 377 -1.66 -1.26 22.38
N MET A 378 -1.03 -1.53 23.51
CA MET A 378 -1.32 -2.64 24.40
C MET A 378 -1.94 -2.12 25.70
N GLU A 379 -3.12 -2.64 26.02
CA GLU A 379 -3.85 -2.35 27.25
C GLU A 379 -4.51 -3.64 27.76
N ASN A 380 -4.36 -3.95 29.05
CA ASN A 380 -4.96 -5.13 29.70
C ASN A 380 -4.73 -6.46 28.94
N GLY A 381 -3.51 -6.64 28.41
CA GLY A 381 -3.13 -7.85 27.66
C GLY A 381 -3.75 -7.97 26.25
N LYS A 382 -4.47 -6.96 25.79
CA LYS A 382 -5.08 -6.87 24.45
C LYS A 382 -4.36 -5.83 23.61
N ILE A 383 -4.37 -6.03 22.30
CA ILE A 383 -3.82 -5.09 21.32
C ILE A 383 -4.99 -4.31 20.72
N PHE A 384 -4.92 -2.98 20.81
CA PHE A 384 -5.87 -2.07 20.22
C PHE A 384 -5.23 -1.35 19.03
N VAL A 385 -5.93 -1.33 17.90
CA VAL A 385 -5.57 -0.56 16.71
C VAL A 385 -6.55 0.59 16.59
N TYR A 386 -6.05 1.82 16.64
CA TYR A 386 -6.83 3.04 16.46
C TYR A 386 -6.79 3.46 15.00
N LYS A 387 -7.95 3.80 14.42
CA LYS A 387 -8.04 4.34 13.07
C LYS A 387 -7.38 5.71 13.04
N LYS A 388 -6.40 5.92 12.15
CA LYS A 388 -5.71 7.22 12.01
C LYS A 388 -6.64 8.27 11.41
N GLY A 389 -7.50 7.90 10.47
CA GLY A 389 -8.42 8.83 9.81
C GLY A 389 -9.76 9.09 10.51
N GLY A 390 -10.02 8.53 11.70
CA GLY A 390 -11.32 8.64 12.35
C GLY A 390 -11.37 8.04 13.76
N ASN A 391 -12.57 7.80 14.30
CA ASN A 391 -12.75 7.44 15.71
C ASN A 391 -12.95 5.93 15.96
N ARG A 392 -12.66 5.09 14.96
CA ARG A 392 -12.86 3.64 15.08
C ARG A 392 -11.66 2.99 15.75
N THR A 393 -11.93 2.02 16.61
CA THR A 393 -10.90 1.19 17.25
C THR A 393 -11.22 -0.28 17.05
N TRP A 394 -10.18 -1.09 16.84
CA TRP A 394 -10.27 -2.54 16.72
C TRP A 394 -9.46 -3.22 17.81
N VAL A 395 -9.94 -4.37 18.27
CA VAL A 395 -9.15 -5.30 19.08
C VAL A 395 -8.51 -6.31 18.13
N SER A 396 -7.18 -6.34 18.08
CA SER A 396 -6.47 -7.28 17.22
C SER A 396 -6.38 -8.67 17.88
N PRO A 397 -6.81 -9.74 17.20
CA PRO A 397 -6.67 -11.10 17.72
C PRO A 397 -5.22 -11.58 17.66
N LYS A 398 -4.81 -12.37 18.65
CA LYS A 398 -3.58 -13.18 18.59
C LYS A 398 -3.75 -14.36 17.62
N GLN A 399 -2.63 -14.99 17.28
CA GLN A 399 -2.64 -16.18 16.43
C GLN A 399 -3.39 -17.33 17.12
N GLY A 400 -4.31 -17.96 16.40
CA GLY A 400 -5.06 -19.12 16.89
C GLY A 400 -4.23 -20.41 16.89
N GLN A 401 -4.70 -21.42 17.61
CA GLN A 401 -3.97 -22.70 17.78
C GLN A 401 -3.64 -23.41 16.46
N ILE A 402 -4.54 -23.36 15.48
CA ILE A 402 -4.33 -23.94 14.15
C ILE A 402 -3.14 -23.23 13.47
N CYS A 403 -3.07 -21.91 13.53
CA CYS A 403 -1.96 -21.12 12.97
C CYS A 403 -0.63 -21.51 13.64
N LEU A 404 -0.58 -21.54 14.97
CA LEU A 404 0.61 -21.89 15.75
C LEU A 404 1.09 -23.32 15.46
N THR A 405 0.16 -24.26 15.24
CA THR A 405 0.49 -25.64 14.90
C THR A 405 0.99 -25.76 13.47
N SER A 406 0.32 -25.09 12.51
CA SER A 406 0.75 -25.04 11.11
C SER A 406 2.15 -24.44 10.95
N GLN A 407 2.52 -23.42 11.72
CA GLN A 407 3.87 -22.82 11.69
C GLN A 407 4.98 -23.79 12.11
N LYS A 408 4.68 -24.79 12.97
CA LYS A 408 5.67 -25.80 13.37
C LYS A 408 6.03 -26.76 12.23
N ILE A 409 5.07 -27.08 11.36
CA ILE A 409 5.31 -27.94 10.18
C ILE A 409 5.74 -27.13 8.94
N HIS A 410 5.33 -25.87 8.84
CA HIS A 410 5.61 -24.95 7.74
C HIS A 410 6.51 -23.78 8.20
N PHE A 411 7.58 -24.08 8.92
CA PHE A 411 8.44 -23.09 9.57
C PHE A 411 9.19 -22.14 8.61
N THR A 412 9.18 -22.42 7.30
CA THR A 412 9.78 -21.57 6.27
C THR A 412 8.77 -20.67 5.54
N MET A 413 7.48 -20.71 5.88
CA MET A 413 6.43 -19.96 5.18
C MET A 413 6.09 -18.64 5.87
N ASP A 414 5.88 -17.58 5.08
CA ASP A 414 5.30 -16.33 5.58
C ASP A 414 3.78 -16.46 5.83
N CYS A 415 3.23 -15.69 6.77
CA CYS A 415 1.78 -15.69 7.07
C CYS A 415 0.91 -15.48 5.82
N LYS A 416 1.36 -14.61 4.90
CA LYS A 416 0.66 -14.31 3.64
C LYS A 416 0.51 -15.52 2.71
N VAL A 417 1.35 -16.56 2.84
CA VAL A 417 1.23 -17.79 2.03
C VAL A 417 -0.12 -18.46 2.25
N CYS A 418 -0.59 -18.52 3.50
CA CYS A 418 -1.89 -19.09 3.82
C CYS A 418 -3.03 -18.08 3.64
N HIS A 419 -2.77 -16.82 3.94
CA HIS A 419 -3.82 -15.80 4.09
C HIS A 419 -4.14 -15.00 2.83
N THR A 420 -3.29 -15.05 1.80
CA THR A 420 -3.56 -14.39 0.50
C THR A 420 -4.60 -15.19 -0.26
N GLN A 421 -5.79 -14.63 -0.44
CA GLN A 421 -6.86 -15.36 -1.13
C GLN A 421 -6.68 -15.38 -2.64
N TRP A 422 -6.20 -14.27 -3.22
CA TRP A 422 -5.98 -14.17 -4.66
C TRP A 422 -4.90 -13.14 -5.00
N VAL A 423 -4.32 -13.24 -6.18
CA VAL A 423 -3.41 -12.26 -6.76
C VAL A 423 -3.93 -11.88 -8.16
N PRO A 424 -3.72 -10.63 -8.61
CA PRO A 424 -3.96 -10.30 -9.99
C PRO A 424 -2.93 -11.05 -10.86
N ARG A 425 -3.39 -11.73 -11.89
CA ARG A 425 -2.53 -12.39 -12.88
C ARG A 425 -2.77 -11.79 -14.26
N CYS A 426 -1.68 -11.47 -14.93
CA CYS A 426 -1.63 -11.16 -16.35
C CYS A 426 -0.87 -12.29 -17.04
N SER A 427 -1.53 -13.04 -17.93
CA SER A 427 -0.93 -14.24 -18.53
C SER A 427 0.05 -13.95 -19.67
N SER A 428 0.03 -12.74 -20.24
CA SER A 428 0.97 -12.33 -21.29
C SER A 428 0.93 -10.81 -21.46
N CYS A 429 2.04 -10.22 -21.89
CA CYS A 429 2.13 -8.82 -22.29
C CYS A 429 2.98 -8.72 -23.55
N HIS A 430 2.41 -8.18 -24.63
CA HIS A 430 3.16 -7.92 -25.85
C HIS A 430 3.40 -6.42 -25.95
N THR A 431 4.67 -6.04 -25.97
CA THR A 431 5.12 -4.65 -25.97
C THR A 431 5.87 -4.38 -27.27
N SER A 432 5.36 -3.50 -28.11
CA SER A 432 5.97 -3.19 -29.40
C SER A 432 6.21 -1.70 -29.60
N TYR A 433 7.28 -1.37 -30.31
CA TYR A 433 7.59 0.01 -30.67
C TYR A 433 7.10 0.34 -32.08
N ASP A 434 6.28 1.37 -32.20
CA ASP A 434 5.79 1.88 -33.48
C ASP A 434 6.37 3.30 -33.75
N PRO A 435 7.35 3.45 -34.65
CA PRO A 435 7.97 4.74 -34.95
C PRO A 435 7.01 5.73 -35.63
N ASN A 436 5.91 5.25 -36.21
CA ASN A 436 4.92 6.09 -36.90
C ASN A 436 3.75 6.47 -36.00
N SER A 437 3.70 5.96 -34.76
CA SER A 437 2.68 6.36 -33.78
C SER A 437 3.05 7.65 -33.06
N VAL A 438 2.03 8.33 -32.55
CA VAL A 438 2.22 9.43 -31.60
C VAL A 438 2.31 8.82 -30.19
N GLY A 439 3.48 8.95 -29.57
CA GLY A 439 3.70 8.62 -28.16
C GLY A 439 3.41 9.81 -27.24
N TRP A 440 3.48 9.58 -25.93
CA TRP A 440 3.35 10.61 -24.91
C TRP A 440 4.53 10.52 -23.94
N ASP A 441 5.22 11.62 -23.63
CA ASP A 441 6.23 11.63 -22.56
C ASP A 441 5.57 12.04 -21.24
N ASN A 442 5.35 11.07 -20.34
CA ASN A 442 4.73 11.32 -19.04
C ASN A 442 5.62 12.13 -18.07
N LEU A 443 6.90 12.36 -18.35
CA LEU A 443 7.74 13.26 -17.55
C LEU A 443 7.62 14.70 -18.05
N LEU A 444 7.58 14.90 -19.38
CA LEU A 444 7.55 16.23 -20.01
C LEU A 444 6.14 16.74 -20.32
N ASP A 445 5.12 15.88 -20.26
CA ASP A 445 3.73 16.17 -20.64
C ASP A 445 3.59 16.69 -22.07
N ASN A 446 4.23 16.02 -23.02
CA ASN A 446 4.14 16.35 -24.43
C ASN A 446 4.06 15.10 -25.33
N GLU A 447 3.59 15.31 -26.56
CA GLU A 447 3.58 14.28 -27.59
C GLU A 447 5.00 14.02 -28.11
N THR A 448 5.28 12.76 -28.46
CA THR A 448 6.56 12.33 -29.05
C THR A 448 6.32 11.58 -30.36
N ASN A 449 7.28 11.68 -31.28
CA ASN A 449 7.27 10.85 -32.48
C ASN A 449 7.76 9.44 -32.13
N GLY A 450 6.93 8.45 -32.44
CA GLY A 450 7.14 7.08 -32.04
C GLY A 450 6.69 6.81 -30.60
N GLY A 451 6.22 5.59 -30.36
CA GLY A 451 5.67 5.21 -29.06
C GLY A 451 5.68 3.70 -28.84
N TRP A 452 5.85 3.33 -27.58
CA TRP A 452 5.61 1.96 -27.12
C TRP A 452 4.11 1.70 -26.94
N LYS A 453 3.65 0.55 -27.41
CA LYS A 453 2.29 0.05 -27.23
C LYS A 453 2.32 -1.25 -26.45
N GLU A 454 1.42 -1.39 -25.49
CA GLU A 454 1.24 -2.60 -24.70
C GLU A 454 -0.10 -3.25 -24.98
N ILE A 455 -0.08 -4.54 -25.25
CA ILE A 455 -1.27 -5.38 -25.38
C ILE A 455 -1.21 -6.42 -24.27
N GLY A 456 -2.15 -6.32 -23.33
CA GLY A 456 -2.30 -7.29 -22.25
C GLY A 456 -3.00 -8.57 -22.72
N GLY A 457 -2.66 -9.68 -22.06
CA GLY A 457 -3.36 -10.95 -22.17
C GLY A 457 -4.57 -11.03 -21.23
N ASN A 458 -4.80 -12.21 -20.67
CA ASN A 458 -5.92 -12.44 -19.74
C ASN A 458 -5.64 -11.81 -18.38
N PHE A 459 -6.64 -11.12 -17.83
CA PHE A 459 -6.65 -10.60 -16.47
C PHE A 459 -7.52 -11.46 -15.57
N LEU A 460 -6.90 -12.09 -14.56
CA LEU A 460 -7.59 -13.03 -13.67
C LEU A 460 -7.25 -12.77 -12.20
N ALA A 461 -8.22 -13.02 -11.32
CA ALA A 461 -8.01 -13.11 -9.89
C ALA A 461 -7.96 -14.59 -9.48
N THR A 462 -6.77 -15.11 -9.20
CA THR A 462 -6.59 -16.53 -8.85
C THR A 462 -5.54 -16.72 -7.75
N PHE A 463 -5.30 -17.96 -7.34
CA PHE A 463 -4.36 -18.26 -6.26
C PHE A 463 -2.93 -17.79 -6.58
N PRO A 464 -2.17 -17.37 -5.55
CA PRO A 464 -0.75 -17.08 -5.70
C PRO A 464 0.03 -18.35 -6.07
N THR A 465 1.09 -18.17 -6.86
CA THR A 465 2.12 -19.21 -7.04
C THR A 465 3.12 -19.14 -5.88
N LEU A 466 3.65 -20.28 -5.44
CA LEU A 466 4.67 -20.33 -4.39
C LEU A 466 6.06 -20.30 -4.99
N GLY A 467 6.96 -19.61 -4.30
CA GLY A 467 8.37 -19.52 -4.68
C GLY A 467 9.25 -19.26 -3.46
N ASN A 468 10.55 -19.30 -3.71
CA ASN A 468 11.58 -19.08 -2.71
C ASN A 468 12.03 -17.62 -2.73
N ILE A 469 12.25 -17.06 -1.55
CA ILE A 469 13.01 -15.83 -1.32
C ILE A 469 14.21 -16.21 -0.45
N GLN A 470 15.41 -15.89 -0.91
CA GLN A 470 16.66 -16.14 -0.22
C GLN A 470 17.03 -14.93 0.64
N ASN A 471 17.32 -15.15 1.91
CA ASN A 471 17.89 -14.14 2.80
C ASN A 471 19.16 -14.70 3.43
N GLY A 472 20.32 -14.37 2.83
CA GLY A 472 21.59 -14.98 3.20
C GLY A 472 21.55 -16.50 2.99
N LYS A 473 21.69 -17.27 4.08
CA LYS A 473 21.62 -18.75 4.04
C LYS A 473 20.20 -19.30 4.20
N GLU A 474 19.23 -18.47 4.60
CA GLU A 474 17.86 -18.89 4.83
C GLU A 474 17.02 -18.79 3.56
N THR A 475 16.14 -19.77 3.34
CA THR A 475 15.16 -19.75 2.26
C THR A 475 13.77 -19.72 2.86
N LYS A 476 12.98 -18.71 2.52
CA LYS A 476 11.56 -18.63 2.88
C LYS A 476 10.68 -18.87 1.67
N ILE A 477 9.54 -19.52 1.89
CA ILE A 477 8.50 -19.67 0.87
C ILE A 477 7.54 -18.49 0.99
N SER A 478 7.28 -17.85 -0.15
CA SER A 478 6.41 -16.68 -0.26
C SER A 478 5.47 -16.83 -1.45
N THR A 479 4.46 -15.97 -1.52
CA THR A 479 3.56 -15.78 -2.66
C THR A 479 4.21 -14.98 -3.77
N PHE A 480 3.94 -15.41 -5.01
CA PHE A 480 4.37 -14.81 -6.27
C PHE A 480 3.17 -14.67 -7.20
N MET A 481 3.28 -13.73 -8.13
CA MET A 481 2.39 -13.60 -9.29
C MET A 481 3.23 -13.48 -10.57
N PRO A 482 2.66 -13.69 -11.76
CA PRO A 482 3.30 -13.28 -13.01
C PRO A 482 3.70 -11.81 -12.91
N GLY A 483 4.99 -11.53 -12.95
CA GLY A 483 5.50 -10.17 -12.97
C GLY A 483 5.51 -9.67 -14.41
N MET A 484 6.26 -10.38 -15.25
CA MET A 484 6.49 -10.11 -16.66
C MET A 484 6.57 -11.44 -17.41
N ILE A 485 5.47 -11.82 -18.06
CA ILE A 485 5.47 -12.85 -19.12
C ILE A 485 5.37 -12.05 -20.40
N LEU A 486 6.52 -11.68 -20.96
CA LEU A 486 6.57 -10.63 -21.97
C LEU A 486 7.30 -11.02 -23.23
N GLU A 487 6.87 -10.35 -24.29
CA GLU A 487 7.54 -10.23 -25.57
C GLU A 487 7.71 -8.72 -25.83
N ILE A 488 8.96 -8.31 -26.05
CA ILE A 488 9.35 -6.95 -26.43
C ILE A 488 9.81 -6.99 -27.88
N ASP A 489 9.12 -6.28 -28.76
CA ASP A 489 9.53 -5.99 -30.13
C ASP A 489 9.81 -4.50 -30.30
N GLY A 490 11.06 -4.12 -30.05
CA GLY A 490 11.63 -2.82 -30.38
C GLY A 490 12.55 -2.88 -31.58
N SER A 491 12.37 -3.81 -32.52
CA SER A 491 13.23 -3.94 -33.71
C SER A 491 13.30 -2.65 -34.54
N LYS A 492 12.23 -1.84 -34.51
CA LYS A 492 12.10 -0.54 -35.17
C LYS A 492 12.53 0.66 -34.30
N PHE A 493 13.13 0.42 -33.13
CA PHE A 493 13.56 1.50 -32.25
C PHE A 493 14.79 2.22 -32.84
N PRO A 494 14.84 3.58 -32.88
CA PRO A 494 15.82 4.31 -33.68
C PRO A 494 17.30 4.11 -33.31
N SER A 495 17.60 3.88 -32.02
CA SER A 495 18.97 3.94 -31.50
C SER A 495 19.55 2.59 -31.04
N ASN A 496 18.88 1.49 -31.38
CA ASN A 496 19.35 0.08 -31.39
C ASN A 496 18.10 -0.81 -31.28
N GLY A 497 17.83 -1.61 -32.32
CA GLY A 497 16.70 -2.53 -32.30
C GLY A 497 16.84 -3.55 -31.17
N ILE A 498 15.73 -3.84 -30.48
CA ILE A 498 15.69 -4.84 -29.40
C ILE A 498 14.55 -5.83 -29.63
N ALA A 499 14.83 -7.12 -29.47
CA ALA A 499 13.80 -8.15 -29.41
C ALA A 499 14.09 -9.07 -28.22
N LYS A 500 13.14 -9.23 -27.30
CA LYS A 500 13.32 -10.05 -26.10
C LYS A 500 12.04 -10.76 -25.69
N THR A 501 12.20 -11.98 -25.20
CA THR A 501 11.14 -12.73 -24.54
C THR A 501 11.60 -13.17 -23.15
N GLY A 502 10.65 -13.32 -22.22
CA GLY A 502 10.99 -13.80 -20.89
C GLY A 502 9.78 -14.02 -19.97
N ARG A 503 9.97 -14.92 -19.00
CA ARG A 503 9.04 -15.20 -17.90
C ARG A 503 9.70 -14.91 -16.57
N PHE A 504 9.28 -13.82 -15.96
CA PHE A 504 9.73 -13.40 -14.64
C PHE A 504 8.51 -13.30 -13.72
N PHE A 505 8.52 -14.07 -12.65
CA PHE A 505 7.53 -13.89 -11.59
C PHE A 505 8.05 -12.89 -10.56
N ALA A 506 7.14 -12.19 -9.90
CA ALA A 506 7.49 -11.20 -8.89
C ALA A 506 7.01 -11.66 -7.51
N PRO A 507 7.85 -11.57 -6.46
CA PRO A 507 7.37 -11.67 -5.09
C PRO A 507 6.23 -10.67 -4.86
N THR A 508 5.14 -11.13 -4.24
CA THR A 508 3.96 -10.28 -4.07
C THR A 508 3.42 -10.27 -2.65
N PHE A 509 2.79 -9.14 -2.31
CA PHE A 509 1.80 -9.00 -1.26
C PHE A 509 0.61 -8.28 -1.89
N SER A 510 -0.43 -9.03 -2.26
CA SER A 510 -1.53 -8.52 -3.10
C SER A 510 -2.58 -7.73 -2.36
N HIS A 511 -2.53 -7.66 -1.02
CA HIS A 511 -3.53 -7.02 -0.18
C HIS A 511 -4.93 -7.64 -0.36
N THR A 512 -5.01 -8.97 -0.33
CA THR A 512 -6.25 -9.75 -0.43
C THR A 512 -6.36 -10.73 0.73
N ILE A 513 -5.95 -10.28 1.91
CA ILE A 513 -5.85 -11.09 3.11
C ILE A 513 -7.25 -11.54 3.57
N SER A 514 -7.38 -12.83 3.87
CA SER A 514 -8.62 -13.46 4.29
C SER A 514 -8.44 -14.27 5.57
N LYS A 515 -9.52 -14.38 6.35
CA LYS A 515 -9.60 -15.31 7.50
C LYS A 515 -9.70 -16.76 7.07
N VAL A 516 -10.35 -17.00 5.93
CA VAL A 516 -10.43 -18.32 5.28
C VAL A 516 -9.16 -18.49 4.46
N VAL A 517 -8.43 -19.56 4.73
CA VAL A 517 -7.15 -19.93 4.10
C VAL A 517 -7.36 -21.04 3.08
N LEU A 518 -6.37 -21.25 2.21
CA LEU A 518 -6.29 -22.40 1.32
C LEU A 518 -6.31 -23.71 2.13
N THR A 519 -7.04 -24.70 1.65
CA THR A 519 -7.03 -26.06 2.21
C THR A 519 -5.69 -26.75 1.93
N CYS A 520 -5.35 -27.78 2.71
CA CYS A 520 -4.13 -28.55 2.45
C CYS A 520 -4.10 -29.14 1.04
N LYS A 521 -5.25 -29.59 0.52
CA LYS A 521 -5.36 -30.12 -0.85
C LYS A 521 -5.09 -29.04 -1.91
N GLU A 522 -5.66 -27.84 -1.76
CA GLU A 522 -5.42 -26.74 -2.69
C GLU A 522 -3.97 -26.24 -2.69
N CYS A 523 -3.22 -26.38 -1.60
CA CYS A 523 -1.80 -26.07 -1.59
C CYS A 523 -0.93 -27.20 -2.16
N HIS A 524 -1.24 -28.45 -1.83
CA HIS A 524 -0.38 -29.60 -2.13
C HIS A 524 -0.66 -30.27 -3.48
N LEU A 525 -1.83 -30.06 -4.08
CA LEU A 525 -2.26 -30.67 -5.34
C LEU A 525 -2.79 -29.66 -6.37
N ASN A 526 -2.31 -28.42 -6.33
CA ASN A 526 -2.70 -27.40 -7.31
C ASN A 526 -1.51 -27.02 -8.21
N PRO A 527 -1.61 -27.26 -9.54
CA PRO A 527 -0.53 -26.96 -10.48
C PRO A 527 -0.18 -25.46 -10.52
N LEU A 528 -1.17 -24.58 -10.38
CA LEU A 528 -0.98 -23.12 -10.39
C LEU A 528 -0.14 -22.66 -9.20
N VAL A 529 -0.43 -23.21 -8.02
CA VAL A 529 0.29 -22.93 -6.77
C VAL A 529 1.75 -23.40 -6.87
N LEU A 530 2.00 -24.51 -7.57
CA LEU A 530 3.34 -25.06 -7.79
C LEU A 530 4.12 -24.38 -8.93
N GLY A 531 3.46 -23.55 -9.74
CA GLY A 531 4.07 -22.77 -10.81
C GLY A 531 3.99 -23.41 -12.20
N PHE A 532 3.21 -24.47 -12.39
CA PHE A 532 2.99 -25.10 -13.70
C PHE A 532 1.94 -24.38 -14.57
N GLY A 533 1.26 -23.37 -14.01
CA GLY A 533 0.15 -22.68 -14.65
C GLY A 533 -1.20 -23.25 -14.23
N SER A 534 -2.27 -22.62 -14.72
CA SER A 534 -3.64 -23.06 -14.44
C SER A 534 -3.92 -24.37 -15.16
N GLY A 535 -4.64 -25.28 -14.51
CA GLY A 535 -5.01 -26.57 -15.05
C GLY A 535 -5.32 -27.59 -13.97
N GLU A 536 -5.40 -28.85 -14.37
CA GLU A 536 -5.77 -29.95 -13.49
C GLU A 536 -4.69 -31.04 -13.48
N PHE A 537 -4.54 -31.67 -12.32
CA PHE A 537 -3.72 -32.87 -12.18
C PHE A 537 -4.60 -34.12 -12.30
N GLU A 538 -4.19 -35.04 -13.16
CA GLU A 538 -4.79 -36.36 -13.28
C GLU A 538 -3.83 -37.43 -12.74
N PHE A 539 -4.35 -38.33 -11.91
CA PHE A 539 -3.59 -39.43 -11.34
C PHE A 539 -3.87 -40.73 -12.09
N GLN A 540 -2.85 -41.28 -12.74
CA GLN A 540 -2.89 -42.61 -13.34
C GLN A 540 -2.28 -43.62 -12.38
N LYS A 541 -3.09 -44.57 -11.92
CA LYS A 541 -2.67 -45.61 -10.99
C LYS A 541 -2.13 -46.83 -11.73
N ASN A 542 -0.89 -47.22 -11.43
CA ASN A 542 -0.31 -48.48 -11.86
C ASN A 542 0.20 -49.26 -10.63
N GLY A 543 -0.60 -50.20 -10.13
CA GLY A 543 -0.34 -50.89 -8.88
C GLY A 543 -0.31 -49.92 -7.69
N LYS A 544 0.86 -49.79 -7.04
CA LYS A 544 1.10 -48.83 -5.93
C LYS A 544 1.67 -47.50 -6.41
N LYS A 545 2.05 -47.39 -7.68
CA LYS A 545 2.59 -46.16 -8.25
C LYS A 545 1.47 -45.28 -8.77
N LEU A 546 1.59 -44.00 -8.50
CA LEU A 546 0.76 -42.95 -9.08
C LEU A 546 1.63 -42.15 -10.05
N LYS A 547 1.30 -42.20 -11.33
CA LYS A 547 1.83 -41.27 -12.32
C LYS A 547 0.93 -40.03 -12.33
N LEU A 548 1.53 -38.85 -12.36
CA LEU A 548 0.83 -37.58 -12.42
C LEU A 548 0.89 -37.03 -13.84
N GLU A 549 -0.26 -36.69 -14.41
CA GLU A 549 -0.37 -35.94 -15.65
C GLU A 549 -0.95 -34.56 -15.36
N PHE A 550 -0.53 -33.58 -16.16
CA PHE A 550 -0.97 -32.19 -16.03
C PHE A 550 -1.64 -31.75 -17.32
N HIS A 551 -2.89 -31.29 -17.19
CA HIS A 551 -3.70 -30.77 -18.29
C HIS A 551 -3.85 -29.26 -18.11
N PRO A 552 -3.07 -28.44 -18.86
CA PRO A 552 -3.11 -26.99 -18.71
C PRO A 552 -4.41 -26.40 -19.27
N THR A 553 -4.92 -25.35 -18.60
CA THR A 553 -6.08 -24.57 -19.08
C THR A 553 -5.70 -23.67 -20.25
N PHE A 554 -4.49 -23.10 -20.22
CA PHE A 554 -4.00 -22.20 -21.27
C PHE A 554 -3.15 -22.94 -22.28
N ALA A 555 -3.23 -22.51 -23.53
CA ALA A 555 -2.35 -22.98 -24.59
C ALA A 555 -0.88 -22.74 -24.25
N SER A 556 0.01 -23.54 -24.84
CA SER A 556 1.45 -23.30 -24.77
C SER A 556 1.83 -22.07 -25.59
N SER A 557 2.74 -21.27 -25.06
CA SER A 557 3.35 -20.18 -25.80
C SER A 557 4.23 -20.70 -26.92
N GLN A 558 4.27 -19.97 -28.04
CA GLN A 558 5.14 -20.29 -29.17
C GLN A 558 6.63 -20.06 -28.86
N PHE A 559 6.97 -19.25 -27.84
CA PHE A 559 8.37 -18.90 -27.57
C PHE A 559 9.11 -19.97 -26.73
N ASP A 560 8.44 -20.61 -25.77
CA ASP A 560 9.06 -21.60 -24.86
C ASP A 560 8.27 -22.88 -24.63
N ASN A 561 7.14 -23.03 -25.32
CA ASN A 561 6.25 -24.19 -25.23
C ASN A 561 5.67 -24.44 -23.82
N LEU A 562 5.70 -23.45 -22.92
CA LEU A 562 5.05 -23.50 -21.62
C LEU A 562 3.64 -22.91 -21.69
N PRO A 563 2.67 -23.40 -20.87
CA PRO A 563 1.38 -22.75 -20.74
C PRO A 563 1.52 -21.24 -20.50
N LEU A 564 0.64 -20.42 -21.07
CA LEU A 564 0.78 -18.96 -21.05
C LEU A 564 0.99 -18.40 -19.63
N ASP A 565 0.39 -18.97 -18.60
CA ASP A 565 0.48 -18.49 -17.22
C ASP A 565 1.45 -19.27 -16.31
N ALA A 566 2.23 -20.20 -16.89
CA ALA A 566 3.20 -21.02 -16.17
C ALA A 566 4.49 -20.27 -15.86
N TRP A 567 5.11 -20.63 -14.73
CA TRP A 567 6.45 -20.19 -14.34
C TRP A 567 7.53 -21.21 -14.72
N ILE A 568 7.20 -22.50 -14.60
CA ILE A 568 8.12 -23.61 -14.80
C ILE A 568 7.45 -24.74 -15.59
N ASP A 569 8.27 -25.53 -16.27
CA ASP A 569 7.83 -26.71 -17.03
C ASP A 569 7.53 -27.89 -16.10
N PHE A 570 6.36 -28.49 -16.27
CA PHE A 570 5.98 -29.74 -15.60
C PHE A 570 6.85 -30.93 -16.02
N LYS A 571 7.21 -31.02 -17.31
CA LYS A 571 7.98 -32.14 -17.88
C LYS A 571 9.48 -32.01 -17.59
N ARG A 572 9.99 -30.78 -17.51
CA ARG A 572 11.42 -30.50 -17.29
C ARG A 572 11.62 -29.47 -16.20
N LEU A 573 11.54 -29.92 -14.94
CA LEU A 573 11.70 -29.07 -13.77
C LEU A 573 13.04 -28.32 -13.76
N ARG A 574 12.98 -27.04 -14.12
CA ARG A 574 14.07 -26.07 -14.04
C ARG A 574 13.67 -24.94 -13.10
N LYS A 575 14.66 -24.28 -12.52
CA LYS A 575 14.44 -23.11 -11.66
C LYS A 575 13.86 -21.96 -12.50
N GLY A 576 12.67 -21.49 -12.15
CA GLY A 576 12.03 -20.33 -12.77
C GLY A 576 12.69 -19.02 -12.36
N LEU A 577 12.70 -18.05 -13.28
CA LEU A 577 13.33 -16.73 -13.11
C LEU A 577 12.39 -15.74 -12.41
N SER A 578 12.96 -14.77 -11.71
CA SER A 578 12.23 -13.77 -10.94
C SER A 578 12.68 -12.37 -11.28
N THR A 579 11.84 -11.37 -10.98
CA THR A 579 12.21 -9.95 -11.00
C THR A 579 13.11 -9.54 -9.82
N ARG A 580 13.62 -10.50 -9.06
CA ARG A 580 14.62 -10.34 -8.00
C ARG A 580 15.66 -11.45 -8.09
N SER A 581 16.93 -11.12 -7.93
CA SER A 581 18.05 -12.07 -7.95
C SER A 581 18.01 -13.07 -6.79
N ASP A 582 17.44 -12.67 -5.65
CA ASP A 582 17.28 -13.49 -4.45
C ASP A 582 16.02 -14.37 -4.48
N ALA A 583 15.20 -14.30 -5.53
CA ALA A 583 13.93 -15.01 -5.61
C ALA A 583 13.85 -15.98 -6.80
N SER A 584 13.06 -17.04 -6.66
CA SER A 584 12.89 -18.06 -7.70
C SER A 584 11.70 -18.98 -7.46
N SER A 585 11.40 -19.84 -8.43
CA SER A 585 10.41 -20.90 -8.24
C SER A 585 10.80 -21.84 -7.11
N LEU A 586 9.84 -22.68 -6.68
CA LEU A 586 10.18 -23.87 -5.90
C LEU A 586 11.20 -24.73 -6.66
N GLN A 587 12.14 -25.32 -5.91
CA GLN A 587 13.13 -26.24 -6.44
C GLN A 587 12.48 -27.61 -6.72
N PRO A 588 13.01 -28.41 -7.66
CA PRO A 588 12.45 -29.73 -8.00
C PRO A 588 12.23 -30.63 -6.77
N LYS A 589 13.18 -30.64 -5.83
CA LYS A 589 13.05 -31.40 -4.57
C LYS A 589 11.94 -30.89 -3.65
N GLN A 590 11.65 -29.58 -3.64
CA GLN A 590 10.54 -29.02 -2.87
C GLN A 590 9.22 -29.42 -3.50
N ILE A 591 9.08 -29.27 -4.82
CA ILE A 591 7.89 -29.68 -5.57
C ILE A 591 7.58 -31.16 -5.33
N GLN A 592 8.59 -32.03 -5.45
CA GLN A 592 8.43 -33.45 -5.19
C GLN A 592 7.96 -33.74 -3.76
N ARG A 593 8.50 -33.03 -2.75
CA ARG A 593 8.04 -33.16 -1.36
C ARG A 593 6.58 -32.72 -1.19
N VAL A 594 6.20 -31.60 -1.81
CA VAL A 594 4.84 -31.06 -1.75
C VAL A 594 3.85 -32.05 -2.36
N LEU A 595 4.13 -32.54 -3.57
CA LEU A 595 3.29 -33.51 -4.28
C LEU A 595 3.25 -34.88 -3.59
N ASN A 596 4.36 -35.33 -2.99
CA ASN A 596 4.38 -36.57 -2.19
C ASN A 596 3.48 -36.50 -0.95
N ILE A 597 3.34 -35.32 -0.33
CA ILE A 597 2.34 -35.10 0.72
C ILE A 597 0.94 -34.99 0.07
N GLY A 598 0.87 -34.36 -1.10
CA GLY A 598 -0.34 -34.27 -1.92
C GLY A 598 -1.01 -35.63 -2.17
N THR A 599 -0.25 -36.70 -2.42
CA THR A 599 -0.83 -38.04 -2.61
C THR A 599 -1.61 -38.55 -1.40
N CYS A 600 -1.29 -38.10 -0.17
CA CYS A 600 -2.11 -38.39 1.00
C CYS A 600 -3.50 -37.77 0.86
N PHE A 601 -3.59 -36.53 0.38
CA PHE A 601 -4.87 -35.82 0.16
C PHE A 601 -5.63 -36.29 -1.09
N TYR A 602 -4.97 -37.03 -1.98
CA TYR A 602 -5.65 -37.78 -3.02
C TYR A 602 -6.40 -38.99 -2.44
N CYS A 603 -5.79 -39.72 -1.50
CA CYS A 603 -6.37 -40.91 -0.89
C CYS A 603 -7.29 -40.62 0.30
N HIS A 604 -7.07 -39.52 1.01
CA HIS A 604 -7.71 -39.23 2.29
C HIS A 604 -8.38 -37.86 2.30
N ASN A 605 -9.62 -37.82 2.80
CA ASN A 605 -10.38 -36.58 2.99
C ASN A 605 -10.36 -36.16 4.48
N TRP A 606 -9.21 -35.70 4.95
CA TRP A 606 -9.02 -35.24 6.33
C TRP A 606 -9.41 -33.76 6.47
N SER A 607 -9.97 -33.40 7.62
CA SER A 607 -10.05 -31.99 8.04
C SER A 607 -8.65 -31.41 8.28
N ASP A 608 -8.54 -30.08 8.29
CA ASP A 608 -7.27 -29.39 8.56
C ASP A 608 -6.68 -29.79 9.93
N SER A 609 -7.50 -29.86 10.97
CA SER A 609 -7.06 -30.27 12.32
C SER A 609 -6.54 -31.72 12.36
N GLN A 610 -7.20 -32.63 11.65
CA GLN A 610 -6.73 -34.02 11.54
C GLN A 610 -5.40 -34.09 10.79
N SER A 611 -5.29 -33.37 9.68
CA SER A 611 -4.06 -33.28 8.87
C SER A 611 -2.90 -32.78 9.73
N LEU A 612 -3.08 -31.68 10.46
CA LEU A 612 -2.06 -31.14 11.35
C LEU A 612 -1.61 -32.15 12.41
N ASN A 613 -2.54 -32.85 13.06
CA ASN A 613 -2.19 -33.86 14.05
C ASN A 613 -1.35 -35.00 13.43
N ILE A 614 -1.75 -35.49 12.26
CA ILE A 614 -1.05 -36.56 11.55
C ILE A 614 0.38 -36.13 11.19
N PHE A 615 0.55 -34.96 10.57
CA PHE A 615 1.85 -34.51 10.08
C PHE A 615 2.77 -33.97 11.19
N MET A 616 2.23 -33.56 12.34
CA MET A 616 3.01 -33.24 13.54
C MET A 616 3.65 -34.48 14.19
N THR A 617 3.02 -35.65 14.05
CA THR A 617 3.50 -36.91 14.64
C THR A 617 4.13 -37.80 13.57
N ASP A 618 5.47 -37.81 13.43
CA ASP A 618 6.27 -38.61 12.45
C ASP A 618 5.45 -39.50 11.51
N TYR A 619 4.77 -38.87 10.53
CA TYR A 619 3.73 -39.53 9.73
C TYR A 619 4.27 -40.72 8.94
N ARG A 620 5.58 -40.75 8.70
CA ARG A 620 6.28 -41.83 8.00
C ARG A 620 6.15 -43.15 8.73
N ARG A 621 6.10 -43.15 10.07
CA ARG A 621 5.86 -44.36 10.87
C ARG A 621 4.43 -44.88 10.76
N ARG A 622 3.51 -44.05 10.26
CA ARG A 622 2.09 -44.39 10.05
C ARG A 622 1.78 -44.79 8.60
N MET A 623 2.77 -44.78 7.71
CA MET A 623 2.58 -45.24 6.34
C MET A 623 2.39 -46.75 6.30
N SER A 624 1.26 -47.20 5.76
CA SER A 624 0.99 -48.63 5.55
C SER A 624 1.61 -49.13 4.25
N SER A 625 1.70 -50.45 4.11
CA SER A 625 2.09 -51.09 2.85
C SER A 625 1.11 -50.82 1.69
N LYS A 626 -0.09 -50.29 1.97
CA LYS A 626 -1.11 -49.92 0.97
C LYS A 626 -0.96 -48.47 0.46
N CYS A 627 -0.08 -47.66 1.04
CA CYS A 627 0.10 -46.27 0.63
C CYS A 627 0.62 -46.17 -0.81
N LEU A 628 0.03 -45.26 -1.58
CA LEU A 628 0.43 -44.98 -2.95
C LEU A 628 1.68 -44.09 -2.97
N GLN A 629 2.57 -44.34 -3.93
CA GLN A 629 3.81 -43.60 -4.12
C GLN A 629 3.78 -42.86 -5.44
N LEU A 630 4.11 -41.57 -5.42
CA LEU A 630 4.21 -40.76 -6.63
C LEU A 630 5.44 -41.18 -7.44
N ASP A 631 5.23 -41.55 -8.69
CA ASP A 631 6.30 -41.73 -9.67
C ASP A 631 6.46 -40.43 -10.45
N MET A 632 7.52 -39.68 -10.13
CA MET A 632 7.85 -38.38 -10.73
C MET A 632 8.80 -38.52 -11.93
N LYS A 633 9.00 -39.75 -12.44
CA LYS A 633 9.86 -40.01 -13.60
C LYS A 633 9.22 -39.55 -14.91
#